data_AF-A0A323U439-F1
#
_entry.id   AF-A0A323U439-F1
#
_cell.length_a   1.000
_cell.length_b   1.000
_cell.length_c   1.000
_cell.angle_alpha   90.00
_cell.angle_beta   90.00
_cell.angle_gamma   90.00
#
_symmetry.space_group_name_H-M   'P 1'
#
loop_
_entity.id
_entity.type
_entity.pdbx_description
1 polymer ?
#
loop_
_entity_poly.entity_id
_entity_poly.type
_entity_poly.pdbx_seq_one_letter_code
_entity_poly.pdbx_strand_id
1 'polypeptide(L)' 'MPSETVLAICEALARAGLSQAELARRLGTDRGNVPRWLSENYQGHTVATLERIAEVLGMRLEIRFVRDDSSD' A
#
# COMPACT_ATOMS: atom_id res chain seq x y z
N MET A 1 10.18 -11.64 -5.83
CA MET A 1 10.24 -10.16 -5.91
C MET A 1 9.15 -9.62 -5.02
N PRO A 2 9.43 -8.62 -4.17
CA PRO A 2 8.36 -7.96 -3.41
C PRO A 2 7.32 -7.43 -4.39
N SER A 3 6.04 -7.56 -4.04
CA SER A 3 4.95 -6.97 -4.83
C SER A 3 5.23 -5.48 -5.05
N GLU A 4 5.07 -5.01 -6.30
CA GLU A 4 5.25 -3.59 -6.66
C GLU A 4 4.37 -2.67 -5.79
N THR A 5 3.19 -3.15 -5.40
CA THR A 5 2.27 -2.45 -4.49
C THR A 5 2.89 -2.21 -3.11
N VAL A 6 3.58 -3.22 -2.56
CA VAL A 6 4.23 -3.11 -1.23
C VAL A 6 5.37 -2.10 -1.29
N LEU A 7 6.16 -2.12 -2.37
CA LEU A 7 7.25 -1.16 -2.57
C LEU A 7 6.70 0.28 -2.64
N ALA A 8 5.64 0.51 -3.41
CA ALA A 8 5.01 1.82 -3.52
C ALA A 8 4.50 2.34 -2.17
N ILE A 9 3.91 1.48 -1.33
CA ILE A 9 3.45 1.86 0.02
C ILE A 9 4.64 2.21 0.93
N CYS A 10 5.72 1.44 0.88
CA CYS A 10 6.93 1.70 1.67
C CYS A 10 7.59 3.03 1.29
N GLU A 11 7.69 3.34 0.00
CA GLU A 11 8.19 4.64 -0.48
C GLU A 11 7.29 5.80 -0.05
N ALA A 12 5.98 5.62 -0.14
CA ALA A 12 4.99 6.58 0.30
C ALA A 12 5.11 6.88 1.82
N LEU A 13 5.33 5.86 2.64
CA LEU A 13 5.58 6.00 4.08
C LEU A 13 6.89 6.73 4.37
N ALA A 14 7.96 6.39 3.65
CA ALA A 14 9.27 7.03 3.81
C ALA A 14 9.18 8.53 3.47
N ARG A 15 8.47 8.89 2.39
CA ARG A 15 8.24 10.29 1.99
C ARG A 15 7.39 11.06 3.01
N ALA A 16 6.44 10.38 3.66
CA ALA A 16 5.60 10.97 4.70
C ALA A 16 6.27 11.02 6.09
N GLY A 17 7.47 10.42 6.25
CA GLY A 17 8.13 10.30 7.55
C GLY A 17 7.40 9.40 8.54
N LEU A 18 6.59 8.45 8.04
CA LEU A 18 5.76 7.58 8.85
C LEU A 18 6.34 6.16 8.90
N SER A 19 6.30 5.56 10.09
CA SER A 19 6.66 4.16 10.27
C SER A 19 5.47 3.24 9.97
N GLN A 20 5.73 1.96 9.69
CA GLN A 20 4.67 0.96 9.53
C GLN A 20 3.78 0.84 10.77
N ALA A 21 4.35 1.01 11.97
CA ALA A 21 3.60 1.01 13.22
C ALA A 21 2.67 2.23 13.35
N GLU A 22 3.12 3.39 12.86
CA GLU A 22 2.32 4.60 12.83
C GLU A 22 1.18 4.50 11.80
N LEU A 23 1.45 3.89 10.64
CA LEU A 23 0.41 3.55 9.68
C LEU A 23 -0.66 2.66 10.30
N ALA A 24 -0.26 1.59 11.03
CA ALA A 24 -1.20 0.71 11.72
C ALA A 24 -2.08 1.47 12.73
N ARG A 25 -1.46 2.37 13.50
CA ARG A 25 -2.15 3.22 14.48
C ARG A 25 -3.19 4.12 13.81
N ARG A 26 -2.82 4.78 12.71
CA ARG A 26 -3.70 5.71 11.98
C ARG A 26 -4.83 4.99 11.23
N LEU A 27 -4.58 3.78 10.73
CA LEU A 27 -5.60 2.94 10.10
C LEU A 27 -6.59 2.32 11.09
N GLY A 28 -6.29 2.38 12.40
CA GLY A 28 -7.10 1.73 13.43
C GLY A 28 -7.11 0.20 13.30
N THR A 29 -6.09 -0.38 12.67
CA THR A 29 -5.93 -1.83 12.56
C THR A 29 -5.02 -2.35 13.68
N ASP A 30 -5.13 -3.64 13.98
CA ASP A 30 -4.17 -4.31 14.85
C ASP A 30 -2.74 -4.14 14.31
N ARG A 31 -1.79 -3.85 15.21
CA ARG A 31 -0.38 -3.59 14.89
C ARG A 31 0.29 -4.77 14.18
N GLY A 32 -0.23 -5.99 14.30
CA GLY A 32 0.26 -7.19 13.61
C GLY A 32 -0.17 -7.30 12.14
N ASN A 33 -1.20 -6.57 11.71
CA ASN A 33 -1.73 -6.69 10.34
C ASN A 33 -0.90 -5.92 9.31
N VAL A 34 -0.37 -4.74 9.64
CA VAL A 34 0.39 -3.93 8.68
C VAL A 34 1.71 -4.59 8.25
N PRO A 35 2.54 -5.16 9.15
CA PRO A 35 3.73 -5.91 8.74
C PRO A 35 3.39 -7.10 7.84
N ARG A 36 2.22 -7.72 8.04
CA ARG A 36 1.73 -8.82 7.20
C ARG A 36 1.30 -8.31 5.83
N TRP A 37 0.64 -7.17 5.76
CA TRP A 37 0.25 -6.53 4.49
C TRP A 37 1.46 -6.07 3.68
N LEU A 38 2.52 -5.63 4.34
CA LEU A 38 3.78 -5.22 3.70
C LEU A 38 4.78 -6.37 3.56
N SER A 39 4.32 -7.62 3.72
CA SER A 39 5.15 -8.79 3.45
C SER A 39 5.24 -9.04 1.94
N GLU A 40 6.38 -9.55 1.48
CA GLU A 40 6.73 -9.65 0.04
C GLU A 40 5.72 -10.44 -0.81
N ASN A 41 4.88 -11.28 -0.17
CA ASN A 41 3.92 -12.16 -0.82
C ASN A 41 2.44 -11.79 -0.55
N TYR A 42 2.13 -10.64 0.05
CA TYR A 42 0.74 -10.27 0.31
C TYR A 42 0.08 -9.68 -0.93
N GLN A 43 -0.82 -10.45 -1.55
CA GLN A 43 -1.61 -10.05 -2.72
C GLN A 43 -3.04 -9.61 -2.37
N GLY A 44 -3.40 -9.61 -1.08
CA GLY A 44 -4.77 -9.33 -0.62
C GLY A 44 -5.14 -7.85 -0.53
N HIS A 45 -4.34 -6.94 -1.11
CA HIS A 45 -4.65 -5.52 -1.11
C HIS A 45 -5.87 -5.24 -1.99
N THR A 46 -6.98 -4.89 -1.34
CA THR A 46 -8.14 -4.33 -2.04
C THR A 46 -7.89 -2.86 -2.34
N VAL A 47 -8.57 -2.34 -3.38
CA VAL A 47 -8.57 -0.91 -3.70
C VAL A 47 -8.95 -0.07 -2.47
N ALA A 48 -9.97 -0.51 -1.71
CA ALA A 48 -10.40 0.17 -0.49
C ALA A 48 -9.28 0.26 0.58
N THR A 49 -8.43 -0.76 0.70
CA THR A 49 -7.28 -0.70 1.61
C THR A 49 -6.24 0.31 1.12
N LEU A 50 -5.98 0.36 -0.19
CA LEU A 50 -5.06 1.33 -0.79
C LEU A 50 -5.58 2.77 -0.66
N GLU A 51 -6.88 3.00 -0.80
CA GLU A 51 -7.52 4.30 -0.58
C GLU A 51 -7.34 4.77 0.85
N ARG A 52 -7.63 3.91 1.84
CA ARG A 52 -7.45 4.24 3.26
C ARG A 52 -5.99 4.56 3.61
N ILE A 53 -5.04 3.84 3.01
CA ILE A 53 -3.62 4.15 3.17
C ILE A 53 -3.33 5.54 2.57
N ALA A 54 -3.79 5.82 1.35
CA ALA A 54 -3.60 7.12 0.73
C ALA A 54 -4.18 8.27 1.58
N GLU A 55 -5.40 8.13 2.11
CA GLU A 55 -6.03 9.10 3.01
C GLU A 55 -5.19 9.39 4.25
N VAL A 56 -4.70 8.35 4.93
CA VAL A 56 -3.84 8.46 6.12
C VAL A 56 -2.52 9.18 5.82
N LEU A 57 -2.02 9.00 4.60
CA LEU A 57 -0.80 9.62 4.12
C LEU A 57 -1.02 11.01 3.50
N GLY A 58 -2.28 11.49 3.42
CA GLY A 58 -2.62 12.75 2.76
C GLY A 58 -2.40 12.73 1.25
N MET A 59 -2.46 11.55 0.63
CA MET A 59 -2.27 11.32 -0.79
C MET A 59 -3.57 10.91 -1.47
N ARG A 60 -3.61 11.00 -2.80
CA ARG A 60 -4.72 10.53 -3.62
C ARG A 60 -4.32 9.23 -4.31
N LEU A 61 -5.15 8.19 -4.18
CA LEU A 61 -4.99 6.98 -4.97
C LEU A 61 -5.39 7.25 -6.43
N GLU A 62 -4.53 6.87 -7.38
CA GLU A 62 -4.83 6.91 -8.80
C GLU A 62 -4.68 5.51 -9.39
N ILE A 63 -5.74 5.00 -10.01
CA ILE A 63 -5.74 3.70 -10.68
C ILE A 63 -5.87 3.95 -12.17
N ARG A 64 -4.93 3.41 -12.95
CA ARG A 64 -4.92 3.52 -14.41
C ARG A 64 -4.85 2.14 -15.03
N PHE A 65 -5.85 1.84 -15.87
CA PHE A 65 -5.80 0.68 -16.74
C PHE A 65 -4.91 0.99 -17.94
N VAL A 66 -3.96 0.10 -18.22
CA VAL A 66 -3.12 0.15 -19.42
C VAL A 66 -3.50 -0.99 -20.34
N ARG A 67 -3.29 -0.82 -21.65
CA ARG A 67 -3.48 -1.93 -22.59
C ARG A 67 -2.44 -3.00 -22.27
N ASP A 68 -2.90 -4.24 -22.30
CA ASP A 68 -2.01 -5.38 -22.20
C ASP A 68 -1.43 -5.62 -23.60
N ASP A 69 -0.24 -5.07 -23.84
CA ASP A 69 0.47 -5.23 -25.11
C ASP A 69 1.11 -6.63 -25.26
N SER A 70 0.74 -7.61 -24.40
CA SER A 70 1.21 -9.00 -24.47
C SER A 70 0.46 -9.89 -25.46
N SER A 71 -0.41 -9.31 -26.29
CA SER A 71 -1.00 -9.98 -27.46
C SER A 71 -0.47 -9.34 -28.74
N ASP A 72 0.69 -9.82 -29.21
CA ASP A 72 1.09 -9.79 -30.62
C ASP A 72 1.66 -11.17 -31.00
#